data_AF-A0A7S3L9H4-F1
#
_entry.id   AF-A0A7S3L9H4-F1
#
_cell.length_a   1.000
_cell.length_b   1.000
_cell.length_c   1.000
_cell.angle_alpha   90.00
_cell.angle_beta   90.00
_cell.angle_gamma   90.00
#
_symmetry.space_group_name_H-M   'P 1'
#
loop_
_entity.id
_entity.type
_entity.pdbx_description
1 polymer ?
#
loop_
_entity_poly.entity_id
_entity_poly.type
_entity_poly.pdbx_seq_one_letter_code
_entity_poly.pdbx_strand_id
1 'polypeptide(L)'
;FGISIGLFASIAAMGFLTFGGNSAGLILSNYSPKDKLMGISKIAVAFSLVFSYPLAFVGFREGVLDLLKVKERKPALLNSLTVGLLSFVTLLALVIPDVSFVLSFAGSTLGNALVYIFPALMFRGAVKKLPSPSKLQKLESKVVVGTGLFGLIMGALGAVK
;
A
#
# COMPACT_ATOMS: atom_id res chain seq x y z
N PHE A 1 7.04 15.68 -4.45
CA PHE A 1 7.79 14.40 -4.53
C PHE A 1 9.21 14.48 -3.98
N GLY A 2 10.06 15.42 -4.44
CA GLY A 2 11.47 15.50 -3.98
C GLY A 2 11.65 15.59 -2.46
N ILE A 3 10.90 16.46 -1.78
CA ILE A 3 10.95 16.62 -0.31
C ILE A 3 10.58 15.30 0.39
N SER A 4 9.52 14.63 -0.05
CA SER A 4 9.08 13.36 0.52
C SER A 4 10.11 12.25 0.33
N ILE A 5 10.72 12.16 -0.86
CA ILE A 5 11.79 11.20 -1.15
C ILE A 5 12.98 11.46 -0.23
N GLY A 6 13.41 12.72 -0.11
CA GLY A 6 14.53 13.10 0.75
C GLY A 6 14.27 12.75 2.22
N LEU A 7 13.05 13.01 2.72
CA LEU A 7 12.65 12.70 4.08
C LEU A 7 12.57 11.19 4.35
N PHE A 8 11.98 10.41 3.45
CA PHE A 8 11.94 8.96 3.61
C PHE A 8 13.33 8.33 3.51
N ALA A 9 14.15 8.78 2.56
CA ALA A 9 15.52 8.29 2.40
C ALA A 9 16.38 8.61 3.62
N SER A 10 16.26 9.81 4.20
CA SER A 10 17.03 10.19 5.39
C SER A 10 16.62 9.37 6.61
N ILE A 11 15.31 9.21 6.85
CA ILE A 11 14.80 8.39 7.97
C ILE A 11 15.22 6.93 7.81
N ALA A 12 15.07 6.36 6.61
CA ALA A 12 15.48 4.99 6.33
C ALA A 12 16.99 4.79 6.51
N ALA A 13 17.81 5.73 6.02
CA ALA A 13 19.26 5.70 6.18
C ALA A 13 19.67 5.76 7.66
N MET A 14 19.07 6.66 8.45
CA MET A 14 19.34 6.75 9.89
C MET A 14 18.94 5.46 10.63
N GLY A 15 17.78 4.88 10.31
CA GLY A 15 17.36 3.59 10.87
C GLY A 15 18.35 2.47 10.55
N PHE A 16 18.76 2.35 9.29
CA PHE A 16 19.72 1.35 8.86
C PHE A 16 21.12 1.57 9.46
N LEU A 17 21.60 2.81 9.55
CA LEU A 17 22.90 3.09 10.19
C LEU A 17 22.90 2.76 11.69
N THR A 18 21.74 2.80 12.35
CA THR A 18 21.62 2.52 13.78
C THR A 18 21.56 1.01 14.06
N PHE A 19 20.78 0.25 13.28
CA PHE A 19 20.49 -1.16 13.57
C PHE A 19 21.08 -2.14 12.55
N GLY A 20 21.64 -1.63 11.45
CA GLY A 20 22.19 -2.43 10.36
C GLY A 20 21.19 -3.45 9.83
N GLY A 21 21.70 -4.67 9.60
CA GLY A 21 20.90 -5.81 9.15
C GLY A 21 19.85 -6.31 10.15
N ASN A 22 19.85 -5.83 11.40
CA ASN A 22 18.88 -6.24 12.43
C ASN A 22 17.66 -5.30 12.51
N SER A 23 17.46 -4.42 11.53
CA SER A 23 16.32 -3.50 11.49
C SER A 23 14.99 -4.25 11.37
N ALA A 24 14.08 -4.07 12.32
CA ALA A 24 12.74 -4.63 12.25
C ALA A 24 11.84 -3.80 11.33
N GLY A 25 10.75 -4.39 10.83
CA GLY A 25 9.77 -3.69 9.97
C GLY A 25 9.17 -2.45 10.61
N LEU A 26 8.98 -2.49 11.93
CA LEU A 26 8.74 -1.32 12.75
C LEU A 26 10.02 -0.98 13.50
N ILE A 27 10.75 0.03 13.04
CA ILE A 27 12.05 0.41 13.62
C ILE A 27 11.98 0.74 15.11
N LEU A 28 10.83 1.24 15.58
CA LEU A 28 10.58 1.52 16.99
C LEU A 28 10.66 0.25 17.86
N SER A 29 10.43 -0.93 17.29
CA SER A 29 10.51 -2.21 18.00
C SER A 29 11.95 -2.61 18.34
N ASN A 30 12.96 -2.07 17.64
CA ASN A 30 14.37 -2.32 17.95
C ASN A 30 14.86 -1.57 19.21
N TYR A 31 14.18 -0.49 19.60
CA TYR A 31 14.55 0.29 20.77
C TYR A 31 14.06 -0.35 22.07
N SER A 32 14.88 -0.23 23.13
CA SER A 32 14.57 -0.78 24.45
C SER A 32 13.27 -0.22 25.01
N PRO A 33 12.40 -1.05 25.63
CA PRO A 33 11.20 -0.58 26.32
C PRO A 33 11.48 0.39 27.49
N LYS A 34 12.72 0.44 27.99
CA LYS A 34 13.13 1.37 29.07
C LYS A 34 13.42 2.78 28.55
N ASP A 35 13.52 2.97 27.24
CA ASP A 35 13.72 4.28 26.63
C ASP A 35 12.39 5.05 26.61
N LYS A 36 12.30 6.07 27.48
CA LYS A 36 11.10 6.90 27.62
C LYS A 36 10.77 7.68 26.35
N LEU A 37 11.78 8.16 25.61
CA LEU A 37 11.56 8.92 24.37
C LEU A 37 10.94 8.03 23.30
N MET A 38 11.47 6.82 23.15
CA MET A 38 10.94 5.84 22.19
C MET A 38 9.56 5.32 22.60
N GLY A 39 9.30 5.20 23.91
CA GLY A 39 7.96 4.95 24.44
C GLY A 39 6.96 6.02 24.02
N ILE A 40 7.32 7.30 24.15
CA ILE A 40 6.49 8.43 23.70
C ILE A 40 6.27 8.38 22.18
N SER A 41 7.30 8.09 21.39
CA SER A 41 7.16 7.94 19.93
C SER A 41 6.20 6.81 19.54
N LYS A 42 6.23 5.67 20.23
CA LYS A 42 5.27 4.56 20.01
C LYS A 42 3.84 4.99 20.31
N ILE A 43 3.62 5.73 21.40
CA ILE A 43 2.30 6.27 21.75
C ILE A 43 1.82 7.26 20.69
N ALA A 44 2.68 8.15 20.21
CA ALA A 44 2.34 9.11 19.16
C ALA A 44 1.94 8.41 17.85
N VAL A 45 2.67 7.36 17.45
CA VAL A 45 2.31 6.52 16.30
C VAL A 45 0.98 5.81 16.52
N ALA A 46 0.78 5.20 17.70
CA ALA A 46 -0.48 4.52 18.03
C ALA A 46 -1.67 5.49 17.98
N PHE A 47 -1.52 6.70 18.55
CA PHE A 47 -2.51 7.76 18.48
C PHE A 47 -2.83 8.10 17.02
N SER A 48 -1.82 8.39 16.20
CA SER A 48 -2.01 8.68 14.77
C SER A 48 -2.74 7.55 14.03
N LEU A 49 -2.44 6.29 14.35
CA LEU A 49 -3.11 5.13 13.75
C LEU A 49 -4.58 5.03 14.17
N VAL A 50 -4.91 5.29 15.44
CA VAL A 50 -6.30 5.27 15.94
C VAL A 50 -7.19 6.26 15.18
N PHE A 51 -6.69 7.44 14.83
CA PHE A 51 -7.49 8.41 14.05
C PHE A 51 -7.47 8.15 12.55
N SER A 52 -6.39 7.57 12.02
CA SER A 52 -6.24 7.32 10.58
C SER A 52 -6.92 6.02 10.13
N TYR A 53 -7.02 5.03 11.02
CA TYR A 53 -7.58 3.71 10.73
C TYR A 53 -9.06 3.78 10.31
N PRO A 54 -9.97 4.51 11.01
CA PRO A 54 -11.36 4.63 10.59
C PRO A 54 -11.49 5.17 9.16
N LEU A 55 -10.67 6.15 8.79
CA LEU A 55 -10.70 6.73 7.44
C LEU A 55 -10.29 5.72 6.37
N ALA A 56 -9.21 4.97 6.60
CA ALA A 56 -8.77 3.90 5.70
C ALA A 56 -9.81 2.76 5.63
N PHE A 57 -10.41 2.39 6.76
CA PHE A 57 -11.38 1.32 6.84
C PHE A 57 -12.68 1.64 6.09
N VAL A 58 -13.14 2.90 6.11
CA VAL A 58 -14.28 3.32 5.29
C VAL A 58 -13.98 3.07 3.82
N GLY A 59 -12.80 3.48 3.32
CA GLY A 59 -12.38 3.21 1.94
C GLY A 59 -12.37 1.71 1.59
N PHE A 60 -11.89 0.87 2.51
CA PHE A 60 -11.92 -0.59 2.34
C PHE A 60 -13.35 -1.13 2.25
N ARG A 61 -14.24 -0.73 3.18
CA ARG A 61 -15.65 -1.15 3.19
C ARG A 61 -16.36 -0.75 1.91
N GLU A 62 -16.19 0.51 1.47
CA GLU A 62 -16.81 0.98 0.22
C GLU A 62 -16.27 0.20 -1.00
N GLY A 63 -14.96 -0.08 -1.03
CA GLY A 63 -14.36 -0.91 -2.09
C GLY A 63 -14.95 -2.33 -2.16
N VAL A 64 -15.23 -2.95 -1.02
CA VAL A 64 -15.90 -4.26 -0.96
C VAL A 64 -17.35 -4.17 -1.44
N LEU A 65 -18.09 -3.14 -1.02
CA LEU A 65 -19.47 -2.92 -1.48
C LEU A 65 -19.55 -2.72 -3.00
N ASP A 66 -18.61 -1.96 -3.56
CA ASP A 66 -18.51 -1.71 -4.99
C ASP A 66 -18.15 -2.99 -5.76
N LEU A 67 -17.22 -3.80 -5.24
CA LEU A 67 -16.86 -5.09 -5.82
C LEU A 67 -18.05 -6.07 -5.86
N LEU A 68 -18.85 -6.09 -4.79
CA LEU A 68 -20.07 -6.90 -4.68
C LEU A 68 -21.28 -6.29 -5.41
N LYS A 69 -21.12 -5.10 -6.04
CA LYS A 69 -22.17 -4.36 -6.75
C LYS A 69 -23.42 -4.12 -5.90
N VAL A 70 -23.25 -3.89 -4.60
CA VAL A 70 -24.36 -3.65 -3.67
C VAL A 70 -24.93 -2.25 -3.91
N LYS A 71 -26.14 -2.20 -4.47
CA LYS A 71 -26.85 -0.94 -4.76
C LYS A 71 -27.55 -0.36 -3.52
N GLU A 72 -28.14 -1.22 -2.69
CA GLU A 72 -28.85 -0.79 -1.48
C GLU A 72 -27.98 -0.95 -0.22
N ARG A 73 -27.50 0.18 0.31
CA ARG A 73 -26.62 0.23 1.48
C ARG A 73 -27.41 0.41 2.77
N LYS A 74 -28.15 -0.63 3.18
CA LYS A 74 -28.95 -0.61 4.42
C LYS A 74 -28.02 -0.54 5.65
N PRO A 75 -28.38 0.20 6.73
CA PRO A 75 -27.55 0.30 7.93
C PRO A 75 -27.16 -1.04 8.55
N ALA A 76 -28.10 -2.00 8.56
CA ALA A 76 -27.83 -3.35 9.07
C ALA A 76 -26.74 -4.08 8.26
N LEU A 77 -26.78 -3.99 6.92
CA LEU A 77 -25.77 -4.57 6.04
C LEU A 77 -24.40 -3.91 6.26
N LEU A 78 -24.36 -2.59 6.38
CA LEU A 78 -23.11 -1.85 6.63
C LEU A 78 -22.49 -2.24 7.97
N ASN A 79 -23.30 -2.39 9.02
CA ASN A 79 -22.84 -2.79 10.34
C ASN A 79 -22.34 -4.24 10.32
N SER A 80 -23.09 -5.18 9.75
CA SER A 80 -22.66 -6.57 9.62
C SER A 80 -21.38 -6.70 8.80
N LEU A 81 -21.27 -5.98 7.68
CA LEU A 81 -20.06 -5.96 6.87
C LEU A 81 -18.89 -5.36 7.64
N THR A 82 -19.10 -4.26 8.37
CA THR A 82 -18.06 -3.62 9.19
C THR A 82 -17.53 -4.57 10.24
N VAL A 83 -18.41 -5.24 10.98
CA VAL A 83 -18.00 -6.24 11.98
C VAL A 83 -17.25 -7.40 11.31
N GLY A 84 -17.78 -7.94 10.21
CA GLY A 84 -17.12 -9.03 9.47
C GLY A 84 -15.73 -8.67 8.96
N LEU A 85 -15.58 -7.51 8.33
CA LEU A 85 -14.29 -7.01 7.82
C LEU A 85 -13.31 -6.71 8.96
N LEU A 86 -13.78 -6.11 10.06
CA LEU A 86 -12.92 -5.83 11.22
C LEU A 86 -12.45 -7.12 11.89
N SER A 87 -13.35 -8.10 12.07
CA SER A 87 -12.99 -9.43 12.57
C SER A 87 -11.99 -10.11 11.64
N PHE A 88 -12.19 -10.05 10.33
CA PHE A 88 -11.26 -10.63 9.36
C PHE A 88 -9.86 -10.01 9.44
N VAL A 89 -9.76 -8.67 9.43
CA VAL A 89 -8.46 -7.96 9.54
C VAL A 89 -7.80 -8.26 10.89
N THR A 90 -8.58 -8.38 11.97
CA THR A 90 -8.07 -8.74 13.31
C THR A 90 -7.53 -10.17 13.32
N LEU A 91 -8.24 -11.13 12.73
CA LEU A 91 -7.77 -12.52 12.61
C LEU A 91 -6.47 -12.60 11.80
N LEU A 92 -6.36 -11.85 10.70
CA LEU A 92 -5.13 -11.77 9.93
C LEU A 92 -3.97 -11.20 10.76
N ALA A 93 -4.22 -10.17 11.57
CA ALA A 93 -3.20 -9.59 12.45
C ALA A 93 -2.71 -10.58 13.52
N LEU A 94 -3.55 -11.52 13.96
CA LEU A 94 -3.14 -12.59 14.89
C LEU A 94 -2.26 -13.65 14.23
N VAL A 95 -2.49 -13.94 12.94
CA VAL A 95 -1.75 -14.97 12.20
C VAL A 95 -0.46 -14.41 11.58
N ILE A 96 -0.45 -13.13 11.19
CA ILE A 96 0.66 -12.47 10.49
C ILE A 96 1.13 -11.27 11.33
N PRO A 97 2.03 -11.49 12.30
CA PRO A 97 2.56 -10.42 13.14
C PRO A 97 3.65 -9.58 12.47
N ASP A 98 4.14 -10.01 11.30
CA ASP A 98 5.22 -9.32 10.59
C ASP A 98 4.70 -8.20 9.69
N VAL A 99 4.87 -6.96 10.16
CA VAL A 99 4.52 -5.75 9.42
C VAL A 99 5.35 -5.59 8.15
N SER A 100 6.62 -6.04 8.13
CA SER A 100 7.46 -5.99 6.93
C SER A 100 6.84 -6.82 5.82
N PHE A 101 6.48 -8.06 6.13
CA PHE A 101 5.83 -8.95 5.17
C PHE A 101 4.54 -8.34 4.61
N VAL A 102 3.67 -7.81 5.47
CA VAL A 102 2.39 -7.19 5.02
C VAL A 102 2.64 -5.99 4.11
N LEU A 103 3.60 -5.12 4.45
CA LEU A 103 3.95 -3.96 3.62
C LEU A 103 4.58 -4.37 2.28
N SER A 104 5.50 -5.33 2.29
CA SER A 104 6.14 -5.86 1.08
C SER A 104 5.14 -6.55 0.17
N PHE A 105 4.25 -7.38 0.72
CA PHE A 105 3.20 -8.05 -0.04
C PHE A 105 2.22 -7.03 -0.65
N ALA A 106 1.70 -6.09 0.15
CA ALA A 106 0.76 -5.09 -0.33
C ALA A 106 1.38 -4.18 -1.39
N GLY A 107 2.64 -3.75 -1.20
CA GLY A 107 3.37 -2.90 -2.13
C GLY A 107 3.71 -3.60 -3.44
N SER A 108 4.23 -4.82 -3.38
CA SER A 108 4.63 -5.61 -4.55
C SER A 108 3.47 -6.06 -5.41
N THR A 109 2.30 -6.34 -4.81
CA THR A 109 1.12 -6.83 -5.53
C THR A 109 0.17 -5.67 -5.89
N LEU A 110 -0.56 -5.15 -4.92
CA LEU A 110 -1.59 -4.13 -5.11
C LEU A 110 -0.98 -2.77 -5.50
N GLY A 111 0.11 -2.38 -4.83
CA GLY A 111 0.82 -1.13 -5.14
C GLY A 111 1.35 -1.12 -6.58
N ASN A 112 2.03 -2.20 -6.99
CA ASN A 112 2.51 -2.34 -8.36
C ASN A 112 1.37 -2.34 -9.39
N ALA A 113 0.26 -3.05 -9.12
CA ALA A 113 -0.89 -3.04 -10.00
C ALA A 113 -1.47 -1.64 -10.21
N LEU A 114 -1.62 -0.87 -9.12
CA LEU A 114 -2.18 0.47 -9.13
C LEU A 114 -1.24 1.51 -9.78
N VAL A 115 0.07 1.42 -9.53
CA VAL A 115 1.05 2.42 -10.01
C VAL A 115 1.50 2.15 -11.44
N TYR A 116 1.68 0.89 -11.82
CA TYR A 116 2.30 0.53 -13.10
C TYR A 116 1.32 -0.13 -14.09
N ILE A 117 0.49 -1.08 -13.65
CA ILE A 117 -0.32 -1.90 -14.58
C ILE A 117 -1.56 -1.14 -15.06
N PHE A 118 -2.41 -0.66 -14.14
CA PHE A 118 -3.68 -0.05 -14.52
C PHE A 118 -3.52 1.23 -15.35
N PRO A 119 -2.63 2.18 -15.00
CA PRO A 119 -2.41 3.36 -15.83
C PRO A 119 -1.93 2.99 -17.24
N ALA A 120 -1.08 1.97 -17.36
CA ALA A 120 -0.59 1.50 -18.65
C ALA A 120 -1.70 0.89 -19.53
N LEU A 121 -2.57 0.07 -18.93
CA LEU A 121 -3.72 -0.49 -19.64
C LEU A 121 -4.74 0.57 -20.02
N MET A 122 -5.03 1.52 -19.12
CA MET A 122 -5.93 2.65 -19.37
C MET A 122 -5.41 3.54 -20.50
N PHE A 123 -4.12 3.90 -20.47
CA PHE A 123 -3.49 4.72 -21.52
C PHE A 123 -3.49 4.00 -22.87
N ARG A 124 -3.13 2.71 -22.90
CA ARG A 124 -3.21 1.89 -24.12
C ARG A 124 -4.65 1.81 -24.64
N GLY A 125 -5.63 1.65 -23.76
CA GLY A 125 -7.05 1.63 -24.10
C GLY A 125 -7.51 2.96 -24.70
N ALA A 126 -7.08 4.08 -24.12
CA ALA A 126 -7.38 5.42 -24.62
C ALA A 126 -6.78 5.66 -26.01
N VAL A 127 -5.49 5.33 -26.21
CA VAL A 127 -4.81 5.50 -27.51
C VAL A 127 -5.46 4.65 -28.61
N LYS A 128 -5.93 3.44 -28.30
CA LYS A 128 -6.65 2.60 -29.26
C LYS A 128 -8.01 3.16 -29.70
N LYS A 129 -8.66 3.96 -28.86
CA LYS A 129 -9.96 4.58 -29.15
C LYS A 129 -9.83 5.90 -29.91
N LEU A 130 -8.61 6.43 -30.08
CA LEU A 130 -8.40 7.63 -30.89
C LEU A 130 -8.63 7.31 -32.38
N PRO A 131 -9.35 8.17 -33.13
CA PRO A 131 -9.60 7.95 -34.55
C PRO A 131 -8.33 8.06 -35.40
N SER A 132 -7.38 8.92 -35.01
CA SER A 132 -6.14 9.17 -35.77
C SER A 132 -4.90 9.27 -34.85
N PRO A 133 -4.49 8.17 -34.16
CA PRO A 133 -3.40 8.22 -33.19
C PRO A 133 -2.05 8.45 -33.88
N SER A 134 -1.29 9.42 -33.38
CA SER A 134 0.03 9.76 -33.92
C SER A 134 1.03 8.61 -33.72
N LYS A 135 2.09 8.56 -34.55
CA LYS A 135 3.16 7.55 -34.37
C LYS A 135 3.82 7.66 -32.99
N LEU A 136 3.94 8.89 -32.47
CA LEU A 136 4.48 9.16 -31.14
C LEU A 136 3.58 8.59 -30.04
N GLN A 137 2.25 8.81 -30.10
CA GLN A 137 1.30 8.25 -29.14
C GLN A 137 1.27 6.71 -29.15
N LYS A 138 1.43 6.09 -30.33
CA LYS A 138 1.57 4.63 -30.44
C LYS A 138 2.87 4.13 -29.83
N LEU A 139 3.96 4.88 -29.98
CA LEU A 139 5.25 4.56 -29.35
C LEU A 139 5.18 4.72 -27.83
N GLU A 140 4.67 5.85 -27.34
CA GLU A 140 4.44 6.10 -25.91
C GLU A 140 3.57 5.01 -25.29
N SER A 141 2.48 4.59 -25.96
CA SER A 141 1.63 3.52 -25.45
C SER A 141 2.38 2.19 -25.29
N LYS A 142 3.30 1.87 -26.22
CA LYS A 142 4.14 0.67 -26.11
C LYS A 142 5.19 0.81 -25.00
N VAL A 143 5.82 1.98 -24.87
CA VAL A 143 6.79 2.29 -23.82
C VAL A 143 6.14 2.16 -22.44
N VAL A 144 4.96 2.73 -22.24
CA VAL A 144 4.22 2.69 -20.96
C VAL A 144 3.80 1.26 -20.58
N VAL A 145 3.45 0.43 -21.56
CA VAL A 145 3.18 -1.00 -21.30
C VAL A 145 4.47 -1.75 -20.95
N GLY A 146 5.58 -1.40 -21.59
CA GLY A 146 6.91 -1.93 -21.26
C GLY A 146 7.35 -1.59 -19.84
N THR A 147 7.17 -0.34 -19.40
CA THR A 147 7.46 0.06 -18.02
C THR A 147 6.50 -0.60 -17.03
N GLY A 148 5.25 -0.83 -17.42
CA GLY A 148 4.28 -1.62 -16.66
C GLY A 148 4.74 -3.06 -16.40
N LEU A 149 5.24 -3.74 -17.44
CA LEU A 149 5.80 -5.09 -17.34
C LEU A 149 7.08 -5.13 -16.49
N PHE A 150 7.94 -4.12 -16.63
CA PHE A 150 9.12 -3.99 -15.78
C PHE A 150 8.75 -3.83 -14.30
N GLY A 151 7.75 -3.00 -13.99
CA GLY A 151 7.18 -2.88 -12.64
C GLY A 151 6.68 -4.22 -12.11
N LEU A 152 5.96 -5.00 -12.93
CA LEU A 152 5.51 -6.36 -12.58
C LEU A 152 6.65 -7.29 -12.20
N ILE A 153 7.75 -7.30 -12.98
CA ILE A 153 8.92 -8.13 -12.69
C ILE A 153 9.56 -7.70 -11.37
N MET A 154 9.74 -6.40 -11.16
CA MET A 154 10.30 -5.85 -9.93
C MET A 154 9.41 -6.15 -8.70
N GLY A 155 8.09 -6.06 -8.85
CA GLY A 155 7.12 -6.45 -7.84
C GLY A 155 7.22 -7.94 -7.49
N ALA A 156 7.25 -8.81 -8.51
CA ALA A 156 7.38 -10.25 -8.30
C ALA A 156 8.69 -10.62 -7.60
N LEU A 157 9.81 -9.98 -7.96
CA LEU A 157 11.10 -10.16 -7.27
C LEU A 157 11.06 -9.68 -5.82
N GLY A 158 10.34 -8.58 -5.55
CA GLY A 158 10.16 -8.04 -4.20
C GLY A 158 9.23 -8.86 -3.30
N ALA A 159 8.39 -9.74 -3.87
CA ALA A 159 7.49 -10.61 -3.12
C ALA A 159 8.14 -11.92 -2.65
N VAL A 160 9.32 -12.28 -3.19
CA VAL A 160 10.01 -13.57 -2.95
C VAL A 160 11.18 -13.43 -1.96
N LYS A 161 11.48 -12.21 -1.49
CA LYS A 161 12.51 -11.91 -0.48
C LYS A 161 11.89 -11.40 0.80
#